data_AF-A0A497G8D4-F1
#
_entry.id   AF-A0A497G8D4-F1
#
_cell.length_a   1.000
_cell.length_b   1.000
_cell.length_c   1.000
_cell.angle_alpha   90.00
_cell.angle_beta   90.00
_cell.angle_gamma   90.00
#
_symmetry.space_group_name_H-M   'P 1'
#
loop_
_entity.id
_entity.type
_entity.pdbx_description
1 polymer ?
#
loop_
_entity_poly.entity_id
_entity_poly.type
_entity_poly.pdbx_seq_one_letter_code
_entity_poly.pdbx_strand_id
1 'polypeptide(L)'
;MVKVTFYDSLEELFEAERRAREAADARVTPEQASYKPGDIVVSDSGYGFPIFHEILDIEKIVGDNFRRYGEDYEEEGIYLLDLYREPHMRYFRFARNYSEACPEGELGDFHVSIGLGRVSREDFERYRERGFRVWEDR
;
A
#
# COMPACT_ATOMS: atom_id res chain seq x y z
N MET A 1 -10.69 -0.68 19.07
CA MET A 1 -10.90 -2.01 19.70
C MET A 1 -10.29 -3.05 18.78
N VAL A 2 -9.19 -3.70 19.21
CA VAL A 2 -8.55 -4.75 18.40
C VAL A 2 -9.42 -6.00 18.46
N LYS A 3 -9.81 -6.54 17.30
CA LYS A 3 -10.53 -7.81 17.21
C LYS A 3 -9.51 -8.94 17.03
N VAL A 4 -9.36 -9.77 18.04
CA VAL A 4 -8.54 -10.99 17.97
C VAL A 4 -9.44 -12.14 17.52
N THR A 5 -9.01 -12.89 16.51
CA THR A 5 -9.70 -14.09 16.01
C THR A 5 -8.75 -15.27 16.13
N PHE A 6 -9.25 -16.39 16.67
CA PHE A 6 -8.49 -17.64 16.80
C PHE A 6 -9.02 -18.64 15.77
N TYR A 7 -8.14 -19.50 15.27
CA TYR A 7 -8.45 -20.54 14.29
C TYR A 7 -7.95 -21.88 14.81
N ASP A 8 -8.69 -22.95 14.52
CA ASP A 8 -8.35 -24.29 14.98
C ASP A 8 -7.35 -24.99 14.05
N SER A 9 -7.10 -24.42 12.85
CA SER A 9 -6.11 -24.92 11.89
C SER A 9 -5.55 -23.83 10.96
N LEU A 10 -4.43 -24.15 10.29
CA LEU A 10 -3.87 -23.30 9.24
C LEU A 10 -4.79 -23.20 8.01
N GLU A 11 -5.53 -24.26 7.70
CA GLU A 11 -6.49 -24.26 6.59
C GLU A 11 -7.62 -23.25 6.84
N GLU A 12 -8.12 -23.21 8.08
CA GLU A 12 -9.16 -22.25 8.46
C GLU A 12 -8.65 -20.80 8.43
N LEU A 13 -7.40 -20.57 8.87
CA LEU A 13 -6.74 -19.27 8.76
C LEU A 13 -6.65 -18.81 7.31
N PHE A 14 -6.13 -19.64 6.41
CA PHE A 14 -5.98 -19.27 4.99
C PHE A 14 -7.32 -19.07 4.30
N GLU A 15 -8.34 -19.85 4.64
CA GLU A 15 -9.69 -19.67 4.13
C GLU A 15 -10.33 -18.36 4.65
N ALA A 16 -10.04 -17.97 5.90
CA ALA A 16 -10.46 -16.68 6.43
C ALA A 16 -9.76 -15.50 5.73
N GLU A 17 -8.45 -15.60 5.48
CA GLU A 17 -7.68 -14.59 4.73
C GLU A 17 -8.19 -14.47 3.29
N ARG A 18 -8.45 -15.59 2.61
CA ARG A 18 -9.03 -15.61 1.26
C ARG A 18 -10.37 -14.88 1.22
N ARG A 19 -11.29 -15.19 2.14
CA ARG A 19 -12.59 -14.53 2.23
C ARG A 19 -12.47 -13.04 2.55
N ALA A 20 -11.55 -12.66 3.43
CA ALA A 20 -11.30 -11.26 3.75
C ALA A 20 -10.79 -10.47 2.53
N ARG A 21 -9.88 -11.06 1.75
CA ARG A 21 -9.41 -10.49 0.49
C ARG A 21 -10.54 -10.38 -0.54
N GLU A 22 -11.32 -11.44 -0.75
CA GLU A 22 -12.45 -11.40 -1.71
C GLU A 22 -13.50 -10.34 -1.35
N ALA A 23 -13.79 -10.19 -0.05
CA ALA A 23 -14.65 -9.10 0.44
C ALA A 23 -14.00 -7.72 0.26
N ALA A 24 -12.67 -7.62 0.31
CA ALA A 24 -11.93 -6.39 0.03
C ALA A 24 -11.89 -6.04 -1.44
N ASP A 25 -11.77 -7.03 -2.31
CA ASP A 25 -11.82 -6.89 -3.76
C ASP A 25 -13.22 -6.42 -4.21
N ALA A 26 -14.27 -7.05 -3.68
CA ALA A 26 -15.65 -6.78 -4.09
C ALA A 26 -16.14 -5.35 -3.76
N ARG A 27 -15.49 -4.67 -2.81
CA ARG A 27 -15.81 -3.30 -2.41
C ARG A 27 -14.98 -2.23 -3.14
N VAL A 28 -14.02 -2.62 -3.98
CA VAL A 28 -13.19 -1.67 -4.74
C VAL A 28 -14.06 -0.86 -5.70
N THR A 29 -13.96 0.48 -5.61
CA THR A 29 -14.66 1.38 -6.52
C THR A 29 -13.85 1.62 -7.82
N PRO A 30 -14.48 2.10 -8.90
CA PRO A 30 -13.75 2.49 -10.11
C PRO A 30 -12.67 3.56 -9.86
N GLU A 31 -12.93 4.49 -8.94
CA GLU A 31 -11.95 5.49 -8.55
C GLU A 31 -10.74 4.84 -7.86
N GLN A 32 -10.97 3.95 -6.89
CA GLN A 32 -9.89 3.23 -6.20
C GLN A 32 -9.07 2.35 -7.15
N ALA A 33 -9.75 1.66 -8.08
CA ALA A 33 -9.07 0.85 -9.09
C ALA A 33 -8.17 1.69 -10.02
N SER A 34 -8.48 2.98 -10.20
CA SER A 34 -7.72 3.89 -11.06
C SER A 34 -6.43 4.43 -10.43
N TYR A 35 -6.15 4.15 -9.15
CA TYR A 35 -4.91 4.55 -8.50
C TYR A 35 -3.68 3.95 -9.20
N LYS A 36 -2.68 4.78 -9.50
CA LYS A 36 -1.53 4.43 -10.34
C LYS A 36 -0.22 5.00 -9.78
N PRO A 37 0.95 4.55 -10.26
CA PRO A 37 2.23 5.11 -9.85
C PRO A 37 2.30 6.63 -9.93
N GLY A 38 2.87 7.25 -8.88
CA GLY A 38 2.97 8.69 -8.71
C GLY A 38 1.78 9.34 -7.98
N ASP A 39 0.62 8.67 -7.90
CA ASP A 39 -0.50 9.11 -7.05
C ASP A 39 -0.10 9.00 -5.57
N ILE A 40 -0.60 9.95 -4.76
CA ILE A 40 -0.55 9.87 -3.30
C ILE A 40 -1.98 9.66 -2.81
N VAL A 41 -2.22 8.57 -2.09
CA VAL A 41 -3.56 8.19 -1.60
C VAL A 41 -3.57 8.21 -0.09
N VAL A 42 -4.66 8.65 0.53
CA VAL A 42 -4.81 8.62 1.99
C VAL A 42 -5.70 7.46 2.43
N SER A 43 -5.36 6.82 3.53
CA SER A 43 -6.26 5.93 4.27
C SER A 43 -6.32 6.29 5.76
N ASP A 44 -7.34 5.76 6.45
CA ASP A 44 -7.44 5.83 7.90
C ASP A 44 -6.65 4.66 8.52
N SER A 45 -5.71 4.96 9.41
CA SER A 45 -4.96 3.93 10.16
C SER A 45 -5.84 3.20 11.18
N GLY A 46 -6.96 3.79 11.60
CA GLY A 46 -7.77 3.34 12.74
C GLY A 46 -7.19 3.73 14.11
N TYR A 47 -6.07 4.46 14.13
CA TYR A 47 -5.36 4.90 15.35
C TYR A 47 -5.39 6.42 15.57
N GLY A 48 -6.21 7.15 14.81
CA GLY A 48 -6.39 8.60 14.98
C GLY A 48 -5.46 9.47 14.13
N PHE A 49 -4.59 8.86 13.32
CA PHE A 49 -3.76 9.54 12.31
C PHE A 49 -3.92 8.89 10.93
N PRO A 50 -3.77 9.63 9.82
CA PRO A 50 -3.86 9.09 8.48
C PRO A 50 -2.56 8.38 8.05
N ILE A 51 -2.67 7.52 7.04
CA ILE A 51 -1.53 6.98 6.30
C ILE A 51 -1.58 7.54 4.88
N PHE A 52 -0.46 8.08 4.39
CA PHE A 52 -0.28 8.54 3.02
C PHE A 52 0.52 7.49 2.24
N HIS A 53 -0.07 6.97 1.18
CA HIS A 53 0.49 5.94 0.31
C HIS A 53 0.98 6.60 -0.98
N GLU A 54 2.28 6.80 -1.12
CA GLU A 54 2.86 7.16 -2.40
C GLU A 54 3.03 5.88 -3.24
N ILE A 55 2.24 5.76 -4.31
CA ILE A 55 2.27 4.56 -5.16
C ILE A 55 3.51 4.60 -6.03
N LEU A 56 4.28 3.51 -5.99
CA LEU A 56 5.55 3.38 -6.68
C LEU A 56 5.41 2.62 -7.99
N ASP A 57 6.28 2.93 -8.93
CA ASP A 57 6.41 2.22 -10.20
C ASP A 57 7.39 1.05 -10.03
N ILE A 58 6.84 -0.17 -9.95
CA ILE A 58 7.62 -1.39 -9.72
C ILE A 58 8.53 -1.68 -10.92
N GLU A 59 8.06 -1.46 -12.15
CA GLU A 59 8.87 -1.69 -13.35
C GLU A 59 10.08 -0.76 -13.38
N LYS A 60 9.87 0.51 -13.00
CA LYS A 60 10.96 1.46 -12.85
C LYS A 60 11.94 1.03 -11.75
N ILE A 61 11.45 0.63 -10.57
CA ILE A 61 12.30 0.18 -9.46
C ILE A 61 13.14 -1.02 -9.88
N VAL A 62 12.53 -2.03 -10.49
CA VAL A 62 13.22 -3.23 -10.95
C VAL A 62 14.26 -2.86 -12.02
N GLY A 63 13.91 -1.99 -12.98
CA GLY A 63 14.84 -1.52 -14.00
C GLY A 63 16.02 -0.70 -13.44
N ASP A 64 15.77 0.16 -12.44
CA ASP A 64 16.81 0.94 -11.75
C ASP A 64 17.75 0.02 -10.95
N ASN A 65 17.20 -0.97 -10.24
CA ASN A 65 18.00 -1.93 -9.47
C ASN A 65 18.79 -2.86 -10.39
N PHE A 66 18.21 -3.35 -11.49
CA PHE A 66 18.93 -4.15 -12.46
C PHE A 66 20.13 -3.38 -13.04
N ARG A 67 19.98 -2.09 -13.36
CA ARG A 67 21.10 -1.24 -13.79
C ARG A 67 22.19 -1.09 -12.73
N ARG A 68 21.82 -1.11 -11.45
CA ARG A 68 22.73 -0.87 -10.33
C ARG A 68 23.47 -2.13 -9.88
N TYR A 69 22.77 -3.26 -9.86
CA TYR A 69 23.24 -4.51 -9.26
C TYR A 69 23.50 -5.61 -10.30
N GLY A 70 23.04 -5.43 -11.54
CA GLY A 70 23.26 -6.38 -12.64
C GLY A 70 22.55 -7.71 -12.42
N GLU A 71 23.19 -8.79 -12.86
CA GLU A 71 22.66 -10.16 -12.83
C GLU A 71 22.35 -10.65 -11.41
N ASP A 72 23.05 -10.15 -10.39
CA ASP A 72 22.81 -10.50 -8.97
C ASP A 72 21.40 -10.11 -8.48
N TYR A 73 20.70 -9.21 -9.19
CA TYR A 73 19.34 -8.77 -8.86
C TYR A 73 18.28 -9.35 -9.81
N GLU A 74 18.67 -10.05 -10.89
CA GLU A 74 17.74 -10.46 -11.94
C GLU A 74 16.61 -11.35 -11.41
N GLU A 75 16.94 -12.34 -10.58
CA GLU A 75 15.96 -13.26 -9.99
C GLU A 75 14.96 -12.54 -9.07
N GLU A 76 15.44 -11.65 -8.19
CA GLU A 76 14.56 -10.87 -7.31
C GLU A 76 13.68 -9.90 -8.11
N GLY A 77 14.22 -9.28 -9.16
CA GLY A 77 13.48 -8.40 -10.05
C GLY A 77 12.35 -9.12 -10.78
N ILE A 78 12.63 -10.31 -11.32
CA ILE A 78 11.62 -11.15 -12.00
C ILE A 78 10.56 -11.58 -11.00
N TYR A 79 10.97 -12.09 -9.82
CA TYR A 79 10.05 -12.50 -8.77
C TYR A 79 9.08 -11.38 -8.38
N LEU A 80 9.58 -10.16 -8.18
CA LEU A 80 8.75 -9.02 -7.81
C LEU A 80 7.74 -8.65 -8.91
N LEU A 81 8.17 -8.64 -10.18
CA LEU A 81 7.27 -8.36 -11.31
C LEU A 81 6.20 -9.43 -11.48
N ASP A 82 6.56 -10.70 -11.33
CA ASP A 82 5.64 -11.81 -11.51
C ASP A 82 4.63 -11.90 -10.37
N LEU A 83 5.06 -11.67 -9.12
CA LEU A 83 4.16 -11.55 -7.96
C LEU A 83 3.05 -10.52 -8.22
N TYR A 84 3.41 -9.33 -8.70
CA TYR A 84 2.46 -8.25 -8.95
C TYR A 84 1.56 -8.46 -10.19
N ARG A 85 1.85 -9.47 -11.03
CA ARG A 85 0.98 -9.91 -12.12
C ARG A 85 -0.02 -10.98 -11.69
N GLU A 86 0.12 -11.55 -10.49
CA GLU A 86 -0.78 -12.59 -10.02
C GLU A 86 -2.22 -12.08 -9.85
N PRO A 87 -3.26 -12.90 -10.17
CA PRO A 87 -4.66 -12.47 -10.11
C PRO A 87 -5.11 -11.96 -8.73
N HIS A 88 -4.48 -12.45 -7.66
CA HIS A 88 -4.77 -12.08 -6.28
C HIS A 88 -4.14 -10.73 -5.88
N MET A 89 -3.20 -10.21 -6.68
CA MET A 89 -2.51 -8.94 -6.46
C MET A 89 -3.14 -7.76 -7.21
N ARG A 90 -4.20 -7.99 -8.02
CA ARG A 90 -4.79 -6.98 -8.93
C ARG A 90 -5.17 -5.63 -8.27
N TYR A 91 -5.51 -5.66 -6.99
CA TYR A 91 -5.92 -4.48 -6.19
C TYR A 91 -4.88 -4.05 -5.15
N PHE A 92 -3.69 -4.64 -5.19
CA PHE A 92 -2.54 -4.18 -4.43
C PHE A 92 -1.69 -3.24 -5.29
N ARG A 93 -1.04 -2.30 -4.61
CA ARG A 93 -0.08 -1.36 -5.17
C ARG A 93 1.13 -1.35 -4.26
N PHE A 94 2.33 -1.47 -4.84
CA PHE A 94 3.53 -1.22 -4.07
C PHE A 94 3.62 0.26 -3.75
N ALA A 95 3.78 0.60 -2.48
CA ALA A 95 3.75 1.98 -2.03
C ALA A 95 4.83 2.24 -0.98
N ARG A 96 5.21 3.50 -0.87
CA ARG A 96 5.88 4.03 0.31
C ARG A 96 4.83 4.68 1.21
N ASN A 97 4.72 4.17 2.43
CA ASN A 97 3.62 4.45 3.34
C ASN A 97 4.11 5.37 4.47
N TYR A 98 3.61 6.60 4.49
CA TYR A 98 3.99 7.65 5.42
C TYR A 98 2.91 7.87 6.48
N SER A 99 3.32 8.13 7.72
CA SER A 99 2.42 8.51 8.80
C SER A 99 3.18 9.23 9.91
N GLU A 100 2.47 9.70 10.94
CA GLU A 100 3.11 10.22 12.15
C GLU A 100 4.07 9.19 12.78
N ALA A 101 3.71 7.90 12.72
CA ALA A 101 4.52 6.81 13.27
C ALA A 101 5.71 6.42 12.39
N CYS A 102 5.66 6.69 11.08
CA CYS A 102 6.74 6.37 10.14
C CYS A 102 6.95 7.53 9.14
N PRO A 103 7.64 8.62 9.56
CA PRO A 103 7.75 9.82 8.74
C PRO A 103 8.64 9.70 7.50
N GLU A 104 9.60 8.76 7.50
CA GLU A 104 10.49 8.50 6.36
C GLU A 104 9.84 7.59 5.30
N GLY A 105 8.72 6.97 5.68
CA GLY A 105 7.96 6.06 4.86
C GLY A 105 8.48 4.62 4.92
N GLU A 106 7.56 3.67 5.03
CA GLU A 106 7.84 2.23 4.96
C GLU A 106 7.38 1.67 3.62
N LEU A 107 8.23 0.86 2.97
CA LEU A 107 7.83 0.14 1.76
C LEU A 107 6.89 -1.00 2.10
N GLY A 108 5.80 -1.12 1.35
CA GLY A 108 4.87 -2.22 1.55
C GLY A 108 3.68 -2.16 0.61
N ASP A 109 2.81 -3.15 0.75
CA ASP A 109 1.65 -3.31 -0.12
C ASP A 109 0.46 -2.49 0.40
N PHE A 110 -0.15 -1.74 -0.51
CA PHE A 110 -1.35 -0.96 -0.26
C PHE A 110 -2.52 -1.58 -1.05
N HIS A 111 -3.53 -2.09 -0.34
CA HIS A 111 -4.76 -2.54 -0.99
C HIS A 111 -5.69 -1.35 -1.28
N VAL A 112 -6.01 -1.10 -2.55
CA VAL A 112 -6.69 0.14 -2.97
C VAL A 112 -8.08 0.36 -2.33
N SER A 113 -8.73 -0.70 -1.84
CA SER A 113 -10.06 -0.61 -1.22
C SER A 113 -10.11 0.18 0.09
N ILE A 114 -8.97 0.45 0.74
CA ILE A 114 -8.91 1.28 1.96
C ILE A 114 -8.61 2.74 1.64
N GLY A 115 -8.33 3.08 0.38
CA GLY A 115 -8.07 4.46 -0.03
C GLY A 115 -9.31 5.33 0.07
N LEU A 116 -9.16 6.48 0.73
CA LEU A 116 -10.20 7.50 0.92
C LEU A 116 -10.20 8.55 -0.18
N GLY A 117 -9.10 8.68 -0.92
CA GLY A 117 -8.96 9.66 -2.00
C GLY A 117 -7.50 10.01 -2.29
N ARG A 118 -7.28 10.71 -3.41
CA ARG A 118 -5.97 11.23 -3.79
C ARG A 118 -5.68 12.57 -3.12
N VAL A 119 -4.41 12.80 -2.81
CA VAL A 119 -3.90 14.08 -2.30
C VAL A 119 -2.87 14.62 -3.29
N SER A 120 -2.83 15.94 -3.46
CA SER A 120 -1.84 16.58 -4.32
C SER A 120 -0.43 16.42 -3.72
N ARG A 121 0.60 16.50 -4.56
CA ARG A 121 1.99 16.50 -4.09
C ARG A 121 2.26 17.65 -3.12
N GLU A 122 1.71 18.83 -3.41
CA GLU A 122 1.87 20.02 -2.57
C GLU A 122 1.26 19.81 -1.19
N ASP A 123 0.04 19.29 -1.11
CA ASP A 123 -0.63 19.02 0.16
C ASP A 123 0.10 17.93 0.96
N PHE A 124 0.60 16.89 0.28
CA PHE A 124 1.41 15.87 0.93
C PHE A 124 2.66 16.45 1.59
N GLU A 125 3.43 17.30 0.89
CA GLU A 125 4.62 17.92 1.48
C GLU A 125 4.24 18.85 2.63
N ARG A 126 3.12 19.59 2.55
CA ARG A 126 2.60 20.37 3.69
C ARG A 126 2.28 19.51 4.90
N TYR A 127 1.69 18.34 4.71
CA TYR A 127 1.46 17.39 5.81
C TYR A 127 2.77 16.83 6.34
N ARG A 128 3.72 16.51 5.47
CA ARG A 128 5.04 15.99 5.84
C ARG A 128 5.82 16.98 6.70
N GLU A 129 5.84 18.27 6.33
CA GLU A 129 6.48 19.34 7.11
C GLU A 129 5.89 19.47 8.52
N ARG A 130 4.62 19.08 8.71
CA ARG A 130 3.91 19.05 10.00
C ARG A 130 3.99 17.69 10.70
N GLY A 131 4.86 16.80 10.25
CA GLY A 131 5.00 15.45 10.83
C GLY A 131 3.74 14.59 10.64
N PHE A 132 3.00 14.81 9.54
CA PHE A 132 1.76 14.11 9.19
C PHE A 132 0.59 14.30 10.15
N ARG A 133 0.64 15.34 11.01
CA ARG A 133 -0.47 15.73 11.86
C ARG A 133 -1.52 16.50 11.06
N VAL A 134 -2.74 15.97 11.06
CA VAL A 134 -3.93 16.58 10.43
C VAL A 134 -4.82 17.33 11.43
N TRP A 135 -4.52 17.26 12.73
CA TRP A 135 -5.29 17.86 13.82
C TRP A 135 -4.45 18.84 14.63
N GLU A 136 -4.17 20.02 14.10
CA GLU A 136 -3.75 21.16 14.93
C GLU A 136 -4.69 22.34 14.59
N ASP A 137 -5.14 23.03 15.64
CA ASP A 137 -6.23 24.04 15.73
C ASP A 137 -7.68 23.52 15.96
N ARG A 138 -7.90 22.86 17.10
CA ARG A 138 -9.15 23.05 17.87
C ARG A 138 -8.84 23.53 19.27
#